data_AF-A0A1G7I4H2-F1
#
_entry.id   AF-A0A1G7I4H2-F1
#
_cell.length_a   1.000
_cell.length_b   1.000
_cell.length_c   1.000
_cell.angle_alpha   90.00
_cell.angle_beta   90.00
_cell.angle_gamma   90.00
#
_symmetry.space_group_name_H-M   'P 1'
#
loop_
_entity.id
_entity.type
_entity.pdbx_description
1 polymer ?
#
loop_
_entity_poly.entity_id
_entity_poly.type
_entity_poly.pdbx_seq_one_letter_code
_entity_poly.pdbx_strand_id
1 'polypeptide(L)' 'MTTSTLERPDVRTAPDGRTAPDGSAHADTWTCDNCRTETNAVRKRCADCGTSRY' A
#
# COMPACT_ATOMS: atom_id res chain seq x y z
N MET A 1 12.15 -48.88 27.86
CA MET A 1 12.32 -48.80 26.39
C MET A 1 11.03 -48.19 25.84
N THR A 2 10.99 -46.88 25.65
CA THR A 2 9.79 -46.14 25.20
C THR A 2 10.04 -45.62 23.79
N THR A 3 9.42 -46.26 22.80
CA THR A 3 9.40 -45.83 21.41
C THR A 3 8.39 -44.70 21.26
N SER A 4 8.87 -43.47 21.09
CA SER A 4 8.01 -42.35 20.73
C SER A 4 8.81 -41.38 19.88
N THR A 5 8.58 -41.39 18.57
CA THR A 5 8.99 -40.28 17.71
C THR A 5 7.84 -40.05 16.75
N LEU A 6 6.94 -39.18 17.21
CA LEU A 6 5.87 -38.60 16.43
C LEU A 6 6.43 -38.04 15.12
N GLU A 7 5.95 -38.63 14.04
CA GLU A 7 5.42 -38.03 12.82
C GLU A 7 6.00 -36.66 12.41
N ARG A 8 6.66 -36.73 11.25
CA ARG A 8 7.29 -35.69 10.43
C ARG A 8 6.44 -34.41 10.39
N PRO A 9 7.00 -33.23 10.71
CA PRO A 9 6.32 -31.98 10.41
C PRO A 9 6.28 -31.79 8.89
N ASP A 10 5.08 -31.87 8.32
CA ASP A 10 4.78 -31.31 7.00
C ASP A 10 4.99 -29.80 7.11
N VAL A 11 6.24 -29.37 6.89
CA VAL A 11 6.58 -27.96 6.74
C VAL A 11 5.96 -27.54 5.41
N ARG A 12 4.68 -27.17 5.48
CA ARG A 12 4.05 -26.27 4.54
C ARG A 12 4.77 -24.94 4.68
N THR A 13 5.85 -24.82 3.93
CA THR A 13 6.44 -23.55 3.53
C THR A 13 5.35 -22.76 2.82
N ALA A 14 4.58 -21.98 3.56
CA ALA A 14 3.79 -20.92 2.98
C ALA A 14 4.80 -19.88 2.48
N PRO A 15 4.92 -19.66 1.16
CA PRO A 15 5.80 -18.62 0.68
C PRO A 15 5.17 -17.29 1.08
N ASP A 16 5.98 -16.54 1.82
CA ASP A 16 6.07 -15.10 1.68
C ASP A 16 4.74 -14.37 1.85
N GLY A 17 4.52 -13.91 3.08
CA GLY A 17 3.60 -12.82 3.40
C GLY A 17 4.04 -11.55 2.69
N ARG A 18 3.95 -11.56 1.36
CA ARG A 18 3.76 -10.39 0.53
C ARG A 18 2.49 -9.77 1.10
N THR A 19 2.70 -8.79 1.96
CA THR A 19 1.77 -7.71 2.21
C THR A 19 1.12 -7.40 0.87
N ALA A 20 -0.07 -7.93 0.65
CA ALA A 20 -0.93 -7.37 -0.36
C ALA A 20 -1.00 -5.89 0.02
N PRO A 21 -0.70 -4.94 -0.88
CA PRO A 21 -1.18 -3.58 -0.67
C PRO A 21 -2.71 -3.69 -0.74
N ASP A 22 -3.29 -4.01 0.41
CA ASP A 22 -4.71 -3.98 0.68
C ASP A 22 -5.17 -2.55 0.41
N GLY A 23 -6.00 -2.41 -0.61
CA GLY A 23 -7.02 -1.37 -0.64
C GLY A 23 -6.54 0.05 -0.41
N SER A 24 -5.40 0.45 -0.96
CA SER A 24 -5.21 1.87 -1.23
C SER A 24 -6.23 2.22 -2.30
N ALA A 25 -7.43 2.60 -1.86
CA ALA A 25 -8.26 3.52 -2.59
C ALA A 25 -7.29 4.59 -3.06
N HIS A 26 -6.89 4.52 -4.34
CA HIS A 26 -6.08 5.53 -4.97
C HIS A 26 -6.95 6.77 -4.85
N ALA A 27 -6.79 7.50 -3.75
CA ALA A 27 -7.15 8.89 -3.67
C ALA A 27 -6.28 9.45 -4.77
N ASP A 28 -6.87 9.58 -5.95
CA ASP A 28 -6.23 10.19 -7.10
C ASP A 28 -5.75 11.53 -6.54
N THR A 29 -4.44 11.68 -6.40
CA THR A 29 -3.78 12.89 -5.94
C THR A 29 -2.92 13.35 -7.09
N TRP A 30 -2.83 14.65 -7.27
CA TRP A 30 -1.95 15.25 -8.27
C TRP A 30 -0.93 16.12 -7.56
N THR A 31 0.30 16.03 -8.02
CA THR A 31 1.37 16.91 -7.57
C THR A 31 1.19 18.27 -8.23
N CYS A 32 1.15 19.32 -7.42
CA CYS A 32 1.06 20.68 -7.94
C CYS A 32 2.35 21.08 -8.66
N ASP A 33 2.26 21.54 -9.91
CA ASP A 33 3.44 21.95 -10.69
C ASP A 33 4.15 23.19 -10.09
N ASN A 34 3.40 24.04 -9.38
CA ASN A 34 3.92 25.29 -8.81
C ASN A 34 4.68 25.07 -7.50
N CYS A 35 4.07 24.40 -6.51
CA CYS A 35 4.67 24.22 -5.18
C CYS A 35 5.10 22.78 -4.87
N ARG A 36 4.84 21.82 -5.77
CA ARG A 36 5.12 20.38 -5.63
C ARG A 36 4.39 19.69 -4.48
N THR A 37 3.37 20.34 -3.92
CA THR A 37 2.50 19.76 -2.88
C THR A 37 1.50 18.78 -3.48
N GLU A 38 1.32 17.63 -2.83
CA GLU A 38 0.30 16.67 -3.19
C GLU A 38 -1.10 17.21 -2.89
N THR A 39 -1.95 17.23 -3.91
CA THR A 39 -3.31 17.77 -3.82
C THR A 39 -4.31 16.67 -4.16
N ASN A 40 -5.41 16.61 -3.41
CA ASN A 40 -6.53 15.72 -3.71
C ASN A 40 -7.11 16.00 -5.11
N ALA A 41 -7.24 14.99 -5.98
CA ALA A 41 -7.70 15.15 -7.36
C ALA A 41 -9.18 15.48 -7.53
N VAL A 42 -9.99 15.34 -6.48
CA VAL A 42 -11.35 15.91 -6.47
C VAL A 42 -11.25 17.45 -6.56
N ARG A 43 -10.17 18.06 -6.07
CA ARG A 43 -9.95 19.51 -6.18
C ARG A 43 -9.30 19.85 -7.51
N LYS A 44 -9.89 20.84 -8.20
CA LYS A 44 -9.31 21.50 -9.38
C LYS A 44 -8.19 22.49 -9.04
N ARG A 45 -8.00 22.81 -7.77
CA ARG A 45 -7.01 23.79 -7.28
C ARG A 45 -6.18 23.22 -6.14
N CYS A 46 -4.89 23.56 -6.14
CA CYS A 46 -3.97 23.27 -5.06
C CYS A 46 -4.46 23.95 -3.78
N ALA A 47 -4.50 23.20 -2.68
CA ALA A 47 -4.92 23.73 -1.38
C ALA A 47 -3.90 24.70 -0.77
N ASP A 48 -2.65 24.60 -1.21
CA ASP A 48 -1.51 25.30 -0.62
C ASP A 48 -1.24 26.64 -1.33
N CYS A 49 -1.01 26.59 -2.66
CA CYS A 49 -0.69 27.79 -3.45
C CYS A 49 -1.86 28.34 -4.29
N GLY A 50 -3.00 27.63 -4.35
CA GLY A 50 -4.15 28.01 -5.17
C GLY A 50 -4.02 27.77 -6.68
N THR A 51 -2.87 27.22 -7.13
CA THR A 51 -2.65 26.86 -8.55
C THR A 51 -3.72 25.90 -9.04
N SER A 52 -4.33 26.20 -10.18
CA SER A 52 -5.37 25.36 -10.76
C SER A 52 -4.76 24.37 -11.75
N ARG A 53 -5.19 23.10 -11.70
CA ARG A 53 -4.93 22.15 -12.79
C ARG A 53 -6.04 22.32 -13.84
N TYR A 54 -5.67 22.68 -15.06
CA TYR A 54 -6.58 22.86 -16.20
C TYR A 54 -6.17 21.95 -17.33
#